data_AF-A0A6U4TRP3-F1
#
_entry.id   AF-A0A6U4TRP3-F1
#
_cell.length_a   1.000
_cell.length_b   1.000
_cell.length_c   1.000
_cell.angle_alpha   90.00
_cell.angle_beta   90.00
_cell.angle_gamma   90.00
#
_symmetry.space_group_name_H-M   'P 1'
#
loop_
_entity.id
_entity.type
_entity.pdbx_description
1 polymer ?
#
loop_
_entity_poly.entity_id
_entity_poly.type
_entity_poly.pdbx_seq_one_letter_code
_entity_poly.pdbx_strand_id
1 'polypeptide(L)'
;MVVDALLAALCSMERIKADDRVVALETIHKLLSNVATHPSDGKYRKINKANTNFIRRLGRFREGLAALCAAGFVEESDEFLVLPPANDGQLQDAMNAVDDALHRTREEAARGVGEAERMELERRQAVRESLDQRKNE
;
A
#
# COMPACT_ATOMS: atom_id res chain seq x y z
N MET A 1 -12.63 1.39 -17.72
CA MET A 1 -13.64 0.91 -16.76
C MET A 1 -13.03 0.27 -15.52
N VAL A 2 -12.22 -0.79 -15.63
CA VAL A 2 -11.60 -1.44 -14.46
C VAL A 2 -10.47 -0.60 -13.85
N VAL A 3 -9.62 -0.02 -14.70
CA VAL A 3 -8.53 0.87 -14.28
C VAL A 3 -9.06 2.15 -13.59
N ASP A 4 -10.19 2.69 -14.03
CA ASP A 4 -10.80 3.90 -13.43
C ASP A 4 -11.27 3.64 -12.00
N ALA A 5 -11.88 2.49 -11.74
CA ALA A 5 -12.30 2.08 -10.40
C ALA A 5 -11.08 1.87 -9.48
N LEU A 6 -10.00 1.31 -10.03
CA LEU A 6 -8.75 1.13 -9.31
C LEU A 6 -8.15 2.50 -8.96
N LEU A 7 -8.01 3.42 -9.92
CA LEU A 7 -7.53 4.78 -9.68
C LEU A 7 -8.36 5.53 -8.63
N ALA A 8 -9.69 5.38 -8.66
CA ALA A 8 -10.56 5.99 -7.65
C ALA A 8 -10.33 5.40 -6.24
N ALA A 9 -10.14 4.09 -6.14
CA ALA A 9 -9.79 3.44 -4.88
C ALA A 9 -8.41 3.90 -4.37
N LEU A 10 -7.44 4.08 -5.27
CA LEU A 10 -6.10 4.57 -4.97
C LEU A 10 -6.11 6.03 -4.49
N CYS A 11 -6.87 6.92 -5.15
CA CYS A 11 -7.07 8.29 -4.67
C CYS A 11 -7.73 8.30 -3.27
N SER A 12 -8.65 7.38 -2.98
CA SER A 12 -9.27 7.29 -1.66
C SER A 12 -8.25 6.92 -0.56
N MET A 13 -7.17 6.20 -0.91
CA MET A 13 -6.06 5.88 0.00
C MET A 13 -5.15 7.07 0.32
N GLU A 14 -5.26 8.21 -0.36
CA GLU A 14 -4.48 9.41 -0.02
C GLU A 14 -4.73 9.89 1.41
N ARG A 15 -5.88 9.51 1.99
CA ARG A 15 -6.25 9.77 3.39
C ARG A 15 -5.43 8.97 4.41
N ILE A 16 -4.74 7.91 3.97
CA ILE A 16 -3.88 7.05 4.79
C ILE A 16 -2.46 7.64 4.79
N LYS A 17 -1.70 7.41 5.86
CA LYS A 17 -0.28 7.78 5.91
C LYS A 17 0.48 7.20 4.71
N ALA A 18 1.41 7.97 4.15
CA ALA A 18 2.15 7.56 2.97
C ALA A 18 2.84 6.20 3.17
N ASP A 19 3.48 5.96 4.33
CA ASP A 19 4.11 4.67 4.65
C ASP A 19 3.15 3.48 4.61
N ASP A 20 1.97 3.64 5.22
CA ASP A 20 0.94 2.59 5.23
C ASP A 20 0.37 2.37 3.82
N ARG A 21 0.23 3.44 3.02
CA ARG A 21 -0.20 3.36 1.62
C ARG A 21 0.83 2.63 0.76
N VAL A 22 2.13 2.86 0.94
CA VAL A 22 3.21 2.10 0.27
C VAL A 22 3.07 0.62 0.58
N VAL A 23 2.94 0.25 1.86
CA VAL A 23 2.83 -1.17 2.27
C VAL A 23 1.59 -1.85 1.68
N ALA A 24 0.46 -1.13 1.64
CA ALA A 24 -0.77 -1.62 1.03
C ALA A 24 -0.60 -1.88 -0.47
N LEU A 25 -0.07 -0.89 -1.20
CA LEU A 25 0.19 -0.96 -2.65
C LEU A 25 1.18 -2.07 -3.01
N GLU A 26 2.29 -2.19 -2.28
CA GLU A 26 3.27 -3.28 -2.46
C GLU A 26 2.63 -4.65 -2.25
N THR A 27 1.72 -4.76 -1.27
CA THR A 27 1.02 -6.01 -1.00
C THR A 27 0.09 -6.38 -2.16
N ILE A 28 -0.67 -5.42 -2.69
CA ILE A 28 -1.53 -5.63 -3.88
C ILE A 28 -0.69 -6.03 -5.08
N HIS A 29 0.36 -5.27 -5.38
CA HIS A 29 1.26 -5.55 -6.51
C HIS A 29 1.86 -6.96 -6.41
N LYS A 30 2.31 -7.35 -5.21
CA LYS A 30 2.88 -8.69 -4.98
C LYS A 30 1.85 -9.80 -5.17
N LEU A 31 0.61 -9.60 -4.73
CA LEU A 31 -0.47 -10.57 -4.94
C LEU A 31 -0.76 -10.74 -6.43
N LEU A 32 -0.90 -9.65 -7.18
CA LEU A 32 -1.11 -9.67 -8.63
C LEU A 32 0.08 -10.31 -9.36
N SER A 33 1.31 -9.94 -9.01
CA SER A 33 2.54 -10.50 -9.59
C SER A 33 2.69 -12.00 -9.32
N ASN A 34 2.31 -12.48 -8.13
CA ASN A 34 2.32 -13.91 -7.84
C ASN A 34 1.34 -14.68 -8.74
N VAL A 35 0.14 -14.12 -8.98
CA VAL A 35 -0.84 -14.71 -9.89
C VAL A 35 -0.36 -14.65 -11.35
N ALA A 36 0.24 -13.54 -11.77
CA ALA A 36 0.80 -13.37 -13.11
C ALA A 36 1.91 -14.39 -13.40
N THR A 37 2.76 -14.63 -12.39
CA THR A 37 3.92 -15.54 -12.49
C THR A 37 3.49 -17.01 -12.43
N HIS A 38 2.44 -17.31 -11.66
CA HIS A 38 1.93 -18.66 -11.47
C HIS A 38 0.41 -18.74 -11.75
N PRO A 39 -0.03 -18.53 -13.01
CA PRO A 39 -1.45 -18.46 -13.35
C PRO A 39 -2.18 -19.80 -13.12
N SER A 40 -1.47 -20.92 -13.17
CA SER A 40 -2.03 -22.26 -12.94
C SER A 40 -2.14 -22.65 -11.47
N ASP A 41 -1.53 -21.89 -10.55
CA ASP A 41 -1.54 -22.21 -9.12
C ASP A 41 -2.70 -21.49 -8.42
N GLY A 42 -3.78 -22.24 -8.19
CA GLY A 42 -4.99 -21.75 -7.54
C GLY A 42 -4.78 -21.19 -6.12
N LYS A 43 -3.64 -21.49 -5.48
CA LYS A 43 -3.30 -20.94 -4.16
C LYS A 43 -3.04 -19.44 -4.21
N TYR A 44 -2.40 -18.93 -5.26
CA TYR A 44 -2.14 -17.49 -5.39
C TYR A 44 -3.38 -16.72 -5.83
N ARG A 45 -4.32 -17.41 -6.49
CA ARG A 45 -5.61 -16.84 -6.89
C ARG A 45 -6.57 -16.67 -5.72
N LYS A 46 -6.31 -17.29 -4.57
CA LYS A 46 -7.19 -17.21 -3.37
C LYS A 46 -6.49 -16.51 -2.21
N ILE A 47 -7.09 -15.43 -1.73
CA ILE A 47 -6.62 -14.64 -0.60
C ILE A 47 -7.56 -14.89 0.58
N ASN A 48 -6.98 -15.21 1.73
CA ASN A 48 -7.71 -15.34 2.99
C ASN A 48 -7.71 -14.00 3.74
N LYS A 49 -8.90 -13.39 3.90
CA LYS A 49 -9.12 -12.12 4.63
C LYS A 49 -8.81 -12.26 6.12
N ALA A 50 -8.91 -13.46 6.69
CA ALA A 50 -8.57 -13.73 8.09
C ALA A 50 -7.05 -13.83 8.35
N ASN A 51 -6.20 -13.81 7.32
CA ASN A 51 -4.76 -13.88 7.49
C ASN A 51 -4.25 -12.62 8.22
N THR A 52 -3.64 -12.79 9.40
CA THR A 52 -3.16 -11.68 10.23
C THR A 52 -2.14 -10.79 9.52
N ASN A 53 -1.31 -11.35 8.63
CA ASN A 53 -0.38 -10.55 7.82
C ASN A 53 -1.11 -9.73 6.76
N PHE A 54 -2.17 -10.30 6.17
CA PHE A 54 -3.01 -9.58 5.22
C PHE A 54 -3.77 -8.45 5.92
N ILE A 55 -4.42 -8.72 7.06
CA ILE A 55 -5.13 -7.72 7.86
C ILE A 55 -4.20 -6.58 8.26
N ARG A 56 -3.01 -6.90 8.78
CA ARG A 56 -2.04 -5.88 9.23
C ARG A 56 -1.58 -4.99 8.08
N ARG A 57 -1.39 -5.53 6.87
CA ARG A 57 -0.85 -4.78 5.74
C ARG A 57 -1.91 -4.05 4.92
N LEU A 58 -3.05 -4.69 4.68
CA LEU A 58 -4.06 -4.24 3.74
C LEU A 58 -5.49 -4.36 4.28
N GLY A 59 -5.82 -5.48 4.94
CA GLY A 59 -7.20 -5.77 5.35
C GLY A 59 -7.75 -4.85 6.44
N ARG A 60 -6.90 -4.08 7.15
CA ARG A 60 -7.35 -3.01 8.06
C ARG A 60 -7.92 -1.79 7.35
N PHE A 61 -7.64 -1.63 6.06
CA PHE A 61 -8.07 -0.48 5.26
C PHE A 61 -9.23 -0.89 4.34
N ARG A 62 -10.37 -0.19 4.44
CA ARG A 62 -11.53 -0.46 3.57
C ARG A 62 -11.18 -0.15 2.12
N GLU A 63 -10.38 0.88 1.91
CA GLU A 63 -9.83 1.29 0.62
C GLU A 63 -8.95 0.18 0.02
N GLY A 64 -8.22 -0.56 0.87
CA GLY A 64 -7.39 -1.71 0.48
C GLY A 64 -8.19 -2.84 -0.15
N LEU A 65 -9.34 -3.16 0.45
CA LEU A 65 -10.26 -4.16 -0.09
C LEU A 65 -10.93 -3.65 -1.37
N ALA A 66 -11.35 -2.38 -1.41
CA ALA A 66 -11.92 -1.78 -2.61
C ALA A 66 -10.94 -1.81 -3.80
N ALA A 67 -9.66 -1.55 -3.56
CA ALA A 67 -8.62 -1.63 -4.59
C ALA A 67 -8.41 -3.05 -5.10
N LEU A 68 -8.46 -4.08 -4.23
CA LEU A 68 -8.41 -5.48 -4.67
C LEU A 68 -9.61 -5.85 -5.54
N CYS A 69 -10.82 -5.45 -5.12
CA CYS A 69 -12.01 -5.70 -5.91
C CYS A 69 -11.96 -5.00 -7.27
N ALA A 70 -11.47 -3.76 -7.30
CA ALA A 70 -11.25 -3.01 -8.53
C ALA A 70 -10.15 -3.60 -9.41
N ALA A 71 -9.14 -4.25 -8.83
CA ALA A 71 -8.09 -4.98 -9.56
C ALA A 71 -8.58 -6.30 -10.18
N GLY A 72 -9.82 -6.72 -9.88
CA GLY A 72 -10.45 -7.91 -10.45
C GLY A 72 -10.60 -9.08 -9.47
N PHE A 73 -10.27 -8.90 -8.19
CA PHE A 73 -10.60 -9.90 -7.17
C PHE A 73 -12.10 -9.87 -6.85
N VAL A 74 -12.70 -11.04 -6.68
CA VAL A 74 -14.11 -11.19 -6.34
C VAL A 74 -14.22 -11.83 -4.97
N GLU A 75 -15.13 -11.35 -4.13
CA GLU A 75 -15.41 -12.00 -2.85
C GLU A 75 -16.17 -13.30 -3.11
N GLU A 76 -15.51 -14.44 -2.90
CA GLU A 76 -16.11 -15.78 -2.99
C GLU A 76 -16.91 -16.08 -1.70
N SER A 77 -16.47 -15.53 -0.57
CA SER A 77 -17.11 -15.65 0.74
C SER A 77 -16.69 -14.48 1.62
N ASP A 78 -17.34 -14.28 2.77
CA ASP A 78 -16.99 -13.22 3.72
C ASP A 78 -15.49 -13.24 4.12
N GLU A 79 -14.86 -14.41 4.07
CA GLU A 79 -13.47 -14.64 4.46
C GLU A 79 -12.49 -14.78 3.28
N PHE A 80 -12.95 -14.95 2.04
CA PHE A 80 -12.07 -15.27 0.91
C PHE A 80 -12.32 -14.39 -0.32
N LEU A 81 -11.23 -13.87 -0.87
CA LEU A 81 -11.17 -13.17 -2.16
C LEU A 81 -10.50 -14.08 -3.18
N VAL A 82 -11.08 -14.18 -4.38
CA VAL A 82 -10.57 -15.02 -5.46
C VAL A 82 -10.42 -14.22 -6.75
N LEU A 83 -9.31 -14.41 -7.46
CA LEU A 83 -9.12 -13.83 -8.79
C LEU A 83 -9.56 -14.84 -9.88
N PRO A 84 -10.62 -14.56 -10.65
CA PRO A 84 -11.04 -15.42 -11.75
C PRO A 84 -10.03 -15.38 -12.91
N PRO A 85 -9.78 -16.51 -13.62
CA PRO A 85 -8.90 -16.55 -14.80
C PRO A 85 -9.36 -15.63 -15.94
N ALA A 86 -10.64 -15.28 -15.99
CA ALA A 86 -11.17 -14.34 -16.99
C ALA A 86 -10.53 -12.94 -16.92
N ASN A 87 -9.95 -12.59 -15.77
CA ASN A 87 -9.34 -11.27 -15.53
C ASN A 87 -7.84 -11.24 -15.81
N ASP A 88 -7.24 -12.33 -16.32
CA ASP A 88 -5.80 -12.39 -16.63
C ASP A 88 -5.39 -11.28 -17.63
N GLY A 89 -6.27 -10.88 -18.56
CA GLY A 89 -6.02 -9.78 -19.51
C GLY A 89 -6.00 -8.39 -18.88
N GLN A 90 -6.63 -8.21 -17.71
CA GLN A 90 -6.67 -6.94 -16.97
C GLN A 90 -5.60 -6.88 -15.87
N LEU A 91 -4.98 -8.03 -15.56
CA LEU A 91 -3.96 -8.17 -14.53
C LEU A 91 -2.76 -7.25 -14.80
N GLN A 92 -2.30 -7.20 -16.05
CA GLN A 92 -1.17 -6.37 -16.44
C GLN A 92 -1.49 -4.87 -16.34
N ASP A 93 -2.69 -4.46 -16.76
CA ASP A 93 -3.14 -3.07 -16.66
C ASP A 93 -3.29 -2.65 -15.19
N ALA A 94 -3.85 -3.53 -14.35
CA ALA A 94 -3.96 -3.31 -12.92
C ALA A 94 -2.58 -3.22 -12.26
N MET A 95 -1.63 -4.07 -12.65
CA MET A 95 -0.25 -4.01 -12.16
C MET A 95 0.42 -2.68 -12.52
N ASN A 96 0.31 -2.24 -13.77
CA ASN A 96 0.88 -0.97 -14.21
C ASN A 96 0.28 0.22 -13.42
N ALA A 97 -1.04 0.23 -13.24
CA ALA A 97 -1.71 1.28 -12.47
C ALA A 97 -1.31 1.31 -10.98
N VAL A 98 -1.12 0.13 -10.37
CA VAL A 98 -0.63 0.02 -8.98
C VAL A 98 0.82 0.47 -8.89
N ASP A 99 1.67 0.12 -9.86
CA ASP A 99 3.08 0.51 -9.89
C ASP A 99 3.23 2.03 -10.03
N ASP A 100 2.47 2.65 -10.94
CA ASP A 100 2.43 4.11 -11.11
C ASP A 100 2.02 4.82 -9.79
N ALA A 101 0.99 4.31 -9.11
CA ALA A 101 0.54 4.87 -7.85
C ALA A 101 1.53 4.64 -6.70
N LEU A 102 2.22 3.50 -6.70
CA LEU A 102 3.27 3.17 -5.75
C LEU A 102 4.47 4.11 -5.93
N HIS A 103 4.87 4.38 -7.17
CA HIS A 103 5.95 5.31 -7.47
C HIS A 103 5.65 6.71 -6.92
N ARG A 104 4.45 7.24 -7.22
CA ARG A 104 3.98 8.54 -6.72
C ARG A 104 3.96 8.59 -5.19
N THR A 105 3.41 7.55 -4.56
CA THR A 105 3.32 7.48 -3.10
C THR A 105 4.71 7.39 -2.45
N ARG A 106 5.65 6.64 -3.03
CA ARG A 106 7.03 6.57 -2.52
C ARG A 106 7.74 7.91 -2.60
N GLU A 107 7.54 8.67 -3.69
CA GLU A 107 8.09 10.03 -3.80
C GLU A 107 7.50 10.97 -2.75
N GLU A 108 6.23 10.82 -2.40
CA GLU A 108 5.60 11.56 -1.30
C GLU A 108 6.13 11.15 0.07
N ALA A 109 6.26 9.83 0.32
CA ALA A 109 6.80 9.30 1.56
C ALA A 109 8.25 9.75 1.77
N ALA A 110 9.08 9.68 0.72
CA ALA A 110 10.47 10.13 0.76
C ALA A 110 10.58 11.63 1.09
N ARG A 111 9.67 12.46 0.57
CA ARG A 111 9.59 13.89 0.93
C ARG A 111 9.25 14.09 2.40
N GLY A 112 8.29 13.32 2.93
CA GLY A 112 7.90 13.39 4.35
C GLY A 112 8.99 12.93 5.33
N VAL A 113 9.75 11.89 4.98
CA VAL A 113 10.88 11.40 5.81
C VAL A 113 11.96 12.48 5.96
N GLY A 114 12.30 13.17 4.87
CA GLY A 114 13.29 14.25 4.90
C GLY A 114 12.87 15.44 5.78
N GLU A 115 11.57 15.72 5.91
CA GLU A 115 11.06 16.76 6.81
C GLU A 115 11.09 16.31 8.28
N ALA A 116 10.75 15.06 8.55
CA ALA A 116 10.80 14.49 9.89
C ALA A 116 12.23 14.44 10.45
N GLU A 117 13.20 14.01 9.64
CA GLU A 117 14.62 13.98 10.03
C GLU A 117 15.18 15.38 10.30
N ARG A 118 14.81 16.38 9.48
CA ARG A 118 15.20 17.78 9.71
C ARG A 118 14.67 18.31 11.04
N MET A 119 13.39 18.06 11.33
CA MET A 119 12.77 18.50 12.58
C MET A 119 13.34 17.78 13.81
N GLU A 120 13.71 16.50 13.69
CA GLU A 120 14.36 15.77 14.78
C GLU A 120 15.80 16.27 15.04
N LEU A 121 16.54 16.62 13.98
CA LEU A 121 17.87 17.22 14.10
C LEU A 121 17.81 18.59 14.79
N GLU A 122 16.86 19.44 14.42
CA GLU A 122 16.61 20.73 15.07
C GLU A 122 16.24 20.56 16.55
N ARG A 123 15.35 19.60 16.88
CA ARG A 123 15.04 19.28 18.28
C ARG A 123 16.26 18.82 19.07
N ARG A 124 17.14 18.00 18.46
CA ARG A 124 18.39 17.57 19.10
C ARG A 124 19.37 18.74 19.31
N GLN A 125 19.47 19.65 18.36
CA GLN A 125 20.32 20.84 18.48
C GLN A 125 19.81 21.80 19.57
N ALA A 126 18.51 22.10 19.59
CA ALA A 126 17.93 22.96 20.62
C ALA A 126 18.10 22.41 22.05
N VAL A 127 18.00 21.08 22.22
CA VAL A 127 18.27 20.42 23.51
C VAL A 127 19.75 20.51 23.89
N ARG A 128 20.67 20.40 22.92
CA ARG A 128 22.11 20.55 23.16
C ARG A 128 22.45 21.98 23.61
N GLU A 129 21.95 22.98 22.90
CA GLU A 129 22.20 24.41 23.18
C GLU A 129 21.68 24.82 24.55
N SER A 130 20.49 24.36 24.94
CA SER A 130 19.91 24.64 26.26
C SER A 130 20.64 23.98 27.42
N LEU A 131 21.40 22.90 27.18
CA LEU A 131 22.27 22.28 28.18
C LEU A 131 23.59 23.05 28.35
N ASP A 132 24.15 23.55 27.26
CA ASP A 132 25.40 24.34 27.29
C ASP A 132 25.18 25.70 27.97
N GLN A 133 24.00 26.30 27.80
CA GLN A 133 23.65 27.57 28.43
C GLN A 133 23.49 27.48 29.96
N ARG A 134 23.05 26.34 30.48
CA ARG A 134 22.93 26.08 31.94
C ARG A 134 24.26 25.77 32.64
N LYS A 135 25.30 25.44 31.87
CA LYS A 135 26.64 25.13 32.41
C LYS A 135 27.54 26.37 32.56
N ASN A 136 27.10 27.49 32.01
CA ASN A 136 27.86 28.74 31.94
C ASN A 136 27.29 29.84 32.85
N GLU A 137 26.25 29.53 33.65
CA GLU A 137 25.73 30.31 34.79
C GLU A 137 26.20 29.68 36.10
#